data_AF-A0A814YBQ5-F1
#
_entry.id   AF-A0A814YBQ5-F1
#
_cell.length_a   1.000
_cell.length_b   1.000
_cell.length_c   1.000
_cell.angle_alpha   90.00
_cell.angle_beta   90.00
_cell.angle_gamma   90.00
#
_symmetry.space_group_name_H-M   'P 1'
#
loop_
_entity.id
_entity.type
_entity.pdbx_description
1 polymer ?
#
loop_
_entity_poly.entity_id
_entity_poly.type
_entity_poly.pdbx_seq_one_letter_code
_entity_poly.pdbx_strand_id
1 'polypeptide(L)'
;MSDIVDILDSTINNDSINVNVDEDSDEISETPFQSLVRLHASNSNYNERKNAVKYILDALRLVNDIESLYEILSCTKKLADDIVTQVQIDTLEKFVSIIEYLIGNVENGDLLIKEYLFQSIIQTIGHSNNRIRKASQSALIRLFEMEQIKNDEIESDIIPSLCQLDRSCDDFKNESIIVGIIHI
;
A
#
# COMPACT_ATOMS: atom_id res chain seq x y z
N MET A 1 -87.55 -21.21 18.35
CA MET A 1 -87.98 -20.10 17.47
C MET A 1 -86.76 -19.20 17.37
N SER A 2 -85.78 -19.57 16.53
CA SER A 2 -85.64 -19.15 15.12
C SER A 2 -85.76 -17.63 14.99
N ASP A 3 -84.66 -16.92 14.74
CA ASP A 3 -84.30 -16.57 13.37
C ASP A 3 -82.80 -16.22 13.22
N ILE A 4 -82.26 -16.73 12.13
CA ILE A 4 -80.94 -16.52 11.54
C ILE A 4 -81.04 -15.34 10.58
N VAL A 5 -80.10 -14.40 10.58
CA VAL A 5 -79.55 -13.82 9.34
C VAL A 5 -78.07 -13.46 9.55
N ASP A 6 -77.24 -14.11 8.76
CA ASP A 6 -75.81 -13.93 8.55
C ASP A 6 -75.43 -12.50 8.14
N ILE A 7 -74.21 -12.05 8.48
CA ILE A 7 -73.25 -11.49 7.51
C ILE A 7 -71.84 -11.66 8.09
N LEU A 8 -70.99 -12.19 7.21
CA LEU A 8 -69.56 -12.45 7.35
C LEU A 8 -68.75 -11.20 7.68
N ASP A 9 -67.83 -11.33 8.63
CA ASP A 9 -66.43 -10.89 8.47
C ASP A 9 -65.59 -11.62 9.52
N SER A 10 -65.11 -12.82 9.21
CA SER A 10 -63.83 -13.05 8.52
C SER A 10 -62.62 -12.52 9.31
N THR A 11 -61.97 -13.50 9.94
CA THR A 11 -60.52 -13.56 10.14
C THR A 11 -59.90 -12.61 11.16
N ILE A 12 -59.80 -13.14 12.38
CA ILE A 12 -58.64 -12.98 13.25
C ILE A 12 -57.38 -13.18 12.41
N ASN A 13 -56.65 -12.10 12.11
CA ASN A 13 -55.23 -12.17 11.80
C ASN A 13 -54.49 -11.33 12.83
N ASN A 14 -53.82 -12.05 13.71
CA ASN A 14 -52.75 -11.55 14.57
C ASN A 14 -51.59 -11.09 13.69
N ASP A 15 -51.69 -9.91 13.09
CA ASP A 15 -50.49 -9.19 12.65
C ASP A 15 -49.94 -8.48 13.87
N SER A 16 -49.13 -9.24 14.62
CA SER A 16 -48.08 -8.67 15.43
C SER A 16 -47.33 -7.72 14.52
N ILE A 17 -47.53 -6.41 14.70
CA ILE A 17 -46.70 -5.40 14.07
C ILE A 17 -45.33 -5.59 14.73
N ASN A 18 -44.56 -6.51 14.18
CA ASN A 18 -43.13 -6.53 14.33
C ASN A 18 -42.67 -5.29 13.58
N VAL A 19 -42.59 -4.18 14.30
CA VAL A 19 -41.78 -3.04 13.88
C VAL A 19 -40.36 -3.59 13.93
N ASN A 20 -39.97 -4.31 12.88
CA ASN A 20 -38.58 -4.38 12.48
C ASN A 20 -38.29 -2.93 12.11
N VAL A 21 -37.83 -2.18 13.12
CA VAL A 21 -36.92 -1.09 12.86
C VAL A 21 -35.80 -1.83 12.16
N ASP A 22 -35.83 -1.82 10.83
CA ASP A 22 -34.63 -2.06 10.05
C ASP A 22 -33.68 -0.98 10.60
N GLU A 23 -32.88 -1.38 11.58
CA GLU A 23 -31.59 -0.80 11.82
C GLU A 23 -30.84 -1.05 10.51
N ASP A 24 -31.13 -0.22 9.51
CA ASP A 24 -30.15 0.25 8.56
C ASP A 24 -29.08 0.92 9.41
N SER A 25 -28.29 0.11 10.13
CA SER A 25 -26.91 0.44 10.36
C SER A 25 -26.37 0.55 8.95
N ASP A 26 -26.35 1.78 8.42
CA ASP A 26 -25.36 2.19 7.46
C ASP A 26 -24.03 1.71 8.04
N GLU A 27 -23.62 0.50 7.69
CA GLU A 27 -22.29 0.01 7.93
C GLU A 27 -21.44 0.97 7.11
N ILE A 28 -21.00 2.06 7.75
CA ILE A 28 -20.19 3.10 7.13
C ILE A 28 -19.02 2.34 6.53
N SER A 29 -19.07 2.14 5.22
CA SER A 29 -18.07 1.36 4.50
C SER A 29 -16.74 2.04 4.79
N GLU A 30 -15.92 1.36 5.58
CA GLU A 30 -14.69 1.92 6.10
C GLU A 30 -13.81 2.36 4.93
N THR A 31 -13.30 3.59 5.00
CA THR A 31 -12.46 4.11 3.93
C THR A 31 -11.17 3.28 3.79
N PRO A 32 -10.57 3.21 2.59
CA PRO A 32 -9.26 2.56 2.41
C PRO A 32 -8.18 3.06 3.36
N PHE A 33 -8.19 4.34 3.72
CA PHE A 33 -7.29 4.91 4.73
C PHE A 33 -7.52 4.30 6.12
N GLN A 34 -8.77 4.29 6.60
CA GLN A 34 -9.12 3.67 7.89
C GLN A 34 -8.80 2.17 7.91
N SER A 35 -9.09 1.46 6.80
CA SER A 35 -8.72 0.05 6.63
C SER A 35 -7.21 -0.16 6.73
N LEU A 36 -6.40 0.66 6.05
CA LEU A 36 -4.94 0.60 6.11
C LEU A 36 -4.43 0.77 7.54
N VAL A 37 -4.86 1.84 8.23
CA VAL A 37 -4.40 2.17 9.58
C VAL A 37 -4.77 1.07 10.57
N ARG A 38 -6.01 0.57 10.52
CA ARG A 38 -6.48 -0.50 11.41
C ARG A 38 -5.73 -1.82 11.16
N LEU A 39 -5.55 -2.21 9.89
CA LEU A 39 -4.90 -3.48 9.53
C LEU A 39 -3.38 -3.47 9.73
N HIS A 40 -2.79 -2.29 9.92
CA HIS A 40 -1.38 -2.07 10.24
C HIS A 40 -1.15 -1.74 11.73
N ALA A 41 -2.16 -1.87 12.58
CA ALA A 41 -2.03 -1.61 14.02
C ALA A 41 -0.94 -2.49 14.69
N SER A 42 -0.41 -2.04 15.83
CA SER A 42 0.74 -2.67 16.49
C SER A 42 0.53 -4.15 16.89
N ASN A 43 -0.73 -4.59 17.01
CA ASN A 43 -1.11 -5.97 17.34
C ASN A 43 -1.59 -6.77 16.12
N SER A 44 -1.47 -6.23 14.90
CA SER A 44 -1.98 -6.86 13.69
C SER A 44 -1.22 -8.14 13.35
N ASN A 45 -1.98 -9.19 13.02
CA ASN A 45 -1.43 -10.46 12.57
C ASN A 45 -0.95 -10.37 11.11
N TYR A 46 -0.25 -11.41 10.64
CA TYR A 46 0.30 -11.44 9.27
C TYR A 46 -0.77 -11.22 8.18
N ASN A 47 -1.95 -11.83 8.30
CA ASN A 47 -2.99 -11.72 7.27
C ASN A 47 -3.54 -10.29 7.21
N GLU A 48 -3.67 -9.63 8.36
CA GLU A 48 -4.10 -8.24 8.44
C GLU A 48 -3.07 -7.32 7.78
N ARG A 49 -1.79 -7.43 8.12
CA ARG A 49 -0.73 -6.62 7.50
C ARG A 49 -0.63 -6.87 6.00
N LYS A 50 -0.75 -8.12 5.56
CA LYS A 50 -0.84 -8.46 4.12
C LYS A 50 -2.04 -7.84 3.43
N ASN A 51 -3.20 -7.79 4.10
CA ASN A 51 -4.37 -7.12 3.56
C ASN A 51 -4.21 -5.59 3.54
N ALA A 52 -3.53 -5.02 4.54
CA ALA A 52 -3.24 -3.58 4.63
C ALA A 52 -2.56 -3.06 3.34
N VAL A 53 -1.60 -3.82 2.80
CA VAL A 53 -0.87 -3.50 1.55
C VAL A 53 -1.82 -3.18 0.38
N LYS A 54 -2.96 -3.87 0.30
CA LYS A 54 -3.92 -3.69 -0.81
C LYS A 54 -4.55 -2.30 -0.82
N TYR A 55 -4.63 -1.66 0.35
CA TYR A 55 -5.32 -0.38 0.51
C TYR A 55 -4.40 0.83 0.30
N ILE A 56 -3.08 0.66 0.20
CA ILE A 56 -2.11 1.79 0.17
C ILE A 56 -2.44 2.79 -0.95
N LEU A 57 -2.55 2.33 -2.20
CA LEU A 57 -2.79 3.23 -3.34
C LEU A 57 -4.18 3.85 -3.31
N ASP A 58 -5.19 3.10 -2.87
CA ASP A 58 -6.56 3.61 -2.81
C ASP A 58 -6.71 4.62 -1.66
N ALA A 59 -6.01 4.41 -0.54
CA ALA A 59 -5.92 5.39 0.53
C ALA A 59 -5.25 6.69 0.04
N LEU A 60 -4.09 6.58 -0.64
CA LEU A 60 -3.37 7.74 -1.19
C LEU A 60 -4.26 8.58 -2.11
N ARG A 61 -5.08 7.94 -2.96
CA ARG A 61 -5.95 8.61 -3.93
C ARG A 61 -7.17 9.31 -3.33
N LEU A 62 -7.58 8.93 -2.12
CA LEU A 62 -8.80 9.44 -1.49
C LEU A 62 -8.54 10.55 -0.47
N VAL A 63 -7.36 10.56 0.14
CA VAL A 63 -6.99 11.60 1.10
C VAL A 63 -6.58 12.88 0.38
N ASN A 64 -6.92 14.03 0.97
CA ASN A 64 -6.57 15.35 0.43
C ASN A 64 -5.81 16.23 1.43
N ASP A 65 -5.63 15.75 2.66
CA ASP A 65 -4.86 16.41 3.71
C ASP A 65 -3.48 15.77 3.89
N ILE A 66 -2.53 16.59 4.31
CA ILE A 66 -1.13 16.19 4.42
C ILE A 66 -0.86 15.24 5.59
N GLU A 67 -1.66 15.32 6.65
CA GLU A 67 -1.52 14.47 7.85
C GLU A 67 -1.82 13.00 7.50
N SER A 68 -2.94 12.76 6.81
CA SER A 68 -3.30 11.43 6.34
C SER A 68 -2.30 10.88 5.32
N LEU A 69 -1.76 11.73 4.44
CA LEU A 69 -0.67 11.35 3.53
C LEU A 69 0.57 10.86 4.30
N TYR A 70 1.00 11.59 5.32
CA TYR A 70 2.14 11.20 6.16
C TYR A 70 1.88 9.89 6.90
N GLU A 71 0.66 9.68 7.39
CA GLU A 71 0.29 8.43 8.07
C GLU A 71 0.31 7.23 7.11
N ILE A 72 -0.23 7.38 5.90
CA ILE A 72 -0.20 6.33 4.87
C ILE A 72 1.24 5.98 4.49
N LEU A 73 2.10 6.98 4.28
CA LEU A 73 3.49 6.76 3.91
C LEU A 73 4.31 6.16 5.07
N SER A 74 4.02 6.54 6.32
CA SER A 74 4.60 5.92 7.51
C SER A 74 4.21 4.44 7.63
N CYS A 75 2.94 4.11 7.39
CA CYS A 75 2.47 2.72 7.36
C CYS A 75 3.14 1.95 6.22
N THR A 76 3.23 2.54 5.03
CA THR A 76 3.88 1.94 3.85
C THR A 76 5.33 1.59 4.12
N LYS A 77 6.09 2.51 4.72
CA LYS A 77 7.49 2.29 5.12
C LYS A 77 7.62 1.10 6.09
N LYS A 78 6.79 1.07 7.13
CA LYS A 78 6.78 -0.03 8.12
C LYS A 78 6.41 -1.38 7.50
N LEU A 79 5.50 -1.41 6.52
CA LEU A 79 5.16 -2.62 5.77
C LEU A 79 6.27 -3.07 4.82
N ALA A 80 7.04 -2.14 4.25
CA ALA A 80 8.22 -2.46 3.44
C ALA A 80 9.36 -3.07 4.31
N ASP A 81 9.46 -2.63 5.56
CA ASP A 81 10.42 -3.10 6.55
C ASP A 81 9.88 -4.25 7.44
N ASP A 82 8.77 -4.89 7.05
CA ASP A 82 8.09 -5.92 7.85
C ASP A 82 8.96 -7.16 8.10
N ILE A 83 8.81 -7.78 9.28
CA ILE A 83 9.51 -9.02 9.64
C ILE A 83 9.11 -10.21 8.74
N VAL A 84 7.94 -10.17 8.09
CA VAL A 84 7.46 -11.19 7.18
C VAL A 84 7.79 -10.82 5.75
N THR A 85 8.69 -11.58 5.13
CA THR A 85 9.16 -11.38 3.75
C THR A 85 8.05 -11.21 2.72
N GLN A 86 6.93 -11.93 2.85
CA GLN A 86 5.83 -11.79 1.88
C GLN A 86 5.16 -10.41 1.95
N VAL A 87 5.05 -9.82 3.14
CA VAL A 87 4.50 -8.46 3.31
C VAL A 87 5.45 -7.43 2.70
N GLN A 88 6.77 -7.58 2.92
CA GLN A 88 7.79 -6.74 2.29
C GLN A 88 7.69 -6.79 0.77
N ILE A 89 7.62 -7.99 0.19
CA ILE A 89 7.50 -8.18 -1.25
C ILE A 89 6.24 -7.49 -1.78
N ASP A 90 5.08 -7.79 -1.20
CA ASP A 90 3.81 -7.26 -1.68
C ASP A 90 3.80 -5.71 -1.59
N THR A 91 4.49 -5.14 -0.60
CA THR A 91 4.61 -3.68 -0.41
C THR A 91 5.58 -3.05 -1.40
N LEU A 92 6.78 -3.60 -1.55
CA LEU A 92 7.80 -3.10 -2.47
C LEU A 92 7.33 -3.18 -3.94
N GLU A 93 6.53 -4.20 -4.28
CA GLU A 93 5.90 -4.30 -5.60
C GLU A 93 4.92 -3.14 -5.89
N LYS A 94 4.48 -2.37 -4.88
CA LYS A 94 3.67 -1.15 -5.05
C LYS A 94 4.49 0.12 -5.23
N PHE A 95 5.78 0.12 -4.90
CA PHE A 95 6.58 1.35 -4.80
C PHE A 95 6.61 2.14 -6.11
N VAL A 96 6.71 1.48 -7.27
CA VAL A 96 6.66 2.16 -8.58
C VAL A 96 5.38 2.99 -8.72
N SER A 97 4.21 2.39 -8.47
CA SER A 97 2.93 3.09 -8.59
C SER A 97 2.76 4.19 -7.53
N ILE A 98 3.34 4.01 -6.34
CA ILE A 98 3.33 5.03 -5.29
C ILE A 98 4.19 6.23 -5.70
N ILE A 99 5.41 5.98 -6.21
CA ILE A 99 6.32 7.01 -6.71
C ILE A 99 5.64 7.82 -7.82
N GLU A 100 5.05 7.15 -8.81
CA GLU A 100 4.34 7.80 -9.90
C GLU A 100 3.17 8.65 -9.40
N TYR A 101 2.42 8.15 -8.42
CA TYR A 101 1.32 8.89 -7.81
C TYR A 101 1.83 10.15 -7.10
N LEU A 102 2.86 10.01 -6.26
CA LEU A 102 3.42 11.13 -5.48
C LEU A 102 3.95 12.23 -6.39
N ILE A 103 4.75 11.90 -7.41
CA ILE A 103 5.28 12.90 -8.34
C ILE A 103 4.18 13.54 -9.19
N GLY A 104 3.18 12.76 -9.63
CA GLY A 104 2.14 13.24 -10.54
C GLY A 104 1.01 14.04 -9.86
N ASN A 105 0.76 13.81 -8.58
CA ASN A 105 -0.48 14.26 -7.92
C ASN A 105 -0.27 14.96 -6.57
N VAL A 106 0.92 14.86 -5.96
CA VAL A 106 1.17 15.39 -4.62
C VAL A 106 2.23 16.48 -4.67
N GLU A 107 1.91 17.64 -4.09
CA GLU A 107 2.86 18.74 -3.95
C GLU A 107 4.07 18.29 -3.12
N ASN A 108 5.28 18.58 -3.59
CA ASN A 108 6.54 18.13 -2.97
C ASN A 108 6.65 16.59 -2.83
N GLY A 109 6.04 15.83 -3.74
CA GLY A 109 6.08 14.36 -3.72
C GLY A 109 7.49 13.78 -3.75
N ASP A 110 8.46 14.48 -4.35
CA ASP A 110 9.88 14.14 -4.35
C ASP A 110 10.48 14.10 -2.93
N LEU A 111 10.12 15.07 -2.08
CA LEU A 111 10.56 15.11 -0.68
C LEU A 111 9.97 13.94 0.10
N LEU A 112 8.71 13.58 -0.15
CA LEU A 112 8.04 12.45 0.51
C LEU A 112 8.66 11.11 0.11
N ILE A 113 9.05 10.95 -1.14
CA ILE A 113 9.79 9.76 -1.60
C ILE A 113 11.11 9.64 -0.83
N LYS A 114 11.87 10.73 -0.71
CA LYS A 114 13.17 10.73 0.00
C LYS A 114 13.01 10.39 1.48
N GLU A 115 11.99 10.93 2.13
CA GLU A 115 11.76 10.73 3.56
C GLU A 115 11.25 9.31 3.89
N TYR A 116 10.34 8.78 3.09
CA TYR A 116 9.61 7.56 3.44
C TYR A 116 10.05 6.31 2.67
N LEU A 117 10.42 6.44 1.40
CA LEU A 117 10.59 5.27 0.51
C LEU A 117 12.05 4.99 0.16
N PHE A 118 12.85 6.05 -0.05
CA PHE A 118 14.19 5.94 -0.63
C PHE A 118 15.09 5.00 0.18
N GLN A 119 15.15 5.15 1.50
CA GLN A 119 15.96 4.28 2.35
C GLN A 119 15.55 2.80 2.26
N SER A 120 14.25 2.49 2.26
CA SER A 120 13.79 1.11 2.10
C SER A 120 14.19 0.55 0.72
N ILE A 121 14.12 1.35 -0.35
CA ILE A 121 14.59 0.95 -1.70
C ILE A 121 16.08 0.62 -1.65
N ILE A 122 16.92 1.54 -1.18
CA ILE A 122 18.39 1.38 -1.17
C ILE A 122 18.82 0.18 -0.33
N GLN A 123 18.22 -0.05 0.83
CA GLN A 123 18.55 -1.20 1.68
C GLN A 123 18.16 -2.55 1.05
N THR A 124 17.24 -2.56 0.08
CA THR A 124 16.66 -3.78 -0.48
C THR A 124 17.07 -4.05 -1.94
N ILE A 125 17.76 -3.14 -2.63
CA ILE A 125 18.33 -3.38 -3.98
C ILE A 125 19.35 -4.51 -4.02
N GLY A 126 19.92 -4.87 -2.86
CA GLY A 126 20.86 -5.96 -2.68
C GLY A 126 20.32 -7.17 -1.93
N HIS A 127 19.00 -7.25 -1.75
CA HIS A 127 18.43 -8.26 -0.86
C HIS A 127 18.65 -9.69 -1.40
N SER A 128 18.86 -10.66 -0.49
CA SER A 128 19.08 -12.07 -0.83
C SER A 128 17.86 -12.70 -1.51
N ASN A 129 16.65 -12.30 -1.10
CA ASN A 129 15.41 -12.67 -1.78
C ASN A 129 15.28 -11.94 -3.13
N ASN A 130 15.18 -12.72 -4.21
CA ASN A 130 15.10 -12.22 -5.59
C ASN A 130 13.88 -11.33 -5.87
N ARG A 131 12.72 -11.56 -5.23
CA ARG A 131 11.51 -10.76 -5.46
C ARG A 131 11.65 -9.38 -4.83
N ILE A 132 12.13 -9.31 -3.59
CA ILE A 132 12.46 -8.06 -2.90
C ILE A 132 13.47 -7.26 -3.73
N ARG A 133 14.55 -7.92 -4.16
CA ARG A 133 15.59 -7.28 -4.97
C ARG A 133 15.04 -6.69 -6.27
N LYS A 134 14.29 -7.48 -7.04
CA LYS A 134 13.70 -7.03 -8.32
C LYS A 134 12.70 -5.90 -8.15
N ALA A 135 11.83 -5.97 -7.15
CA ALA A 135 10.85 -4.91 -6.89
C ALA A 135 11.55 -3.58 -6.55
N SER A 136 12.59 -3.65 -5.73
CA SER A 136 13.36 -2.48 -5.28
C SER A 136 14.21 -1.88 -6.40
N GLN A 137 14.85 -2.73 -7.21
CA GLN A 137 15.55 -2.30 -8.43
C GLN A 137 14.59 -1.66 -9.43
N SER A 138 13.37 -2.19 -9.59
CA SER A 138 12.34 -1.58 -10.44
C SER A 138 11.93 -0.20 -9.95
N ALA A 139 11.75 -0.03 -8.63
CA ALA A 139 11.46 1.27 -8.04
C ALA A 139 12.63 2.26 -8.23
N LEU A 140 13.87 1.82 -8.05
CA LEU A 140 15.06 2.64 -8.26
C LEU A 140 15.19 3.09 -9.72
N ILE A 141 15.01 2.18 -10.68
CA ILE A 141 15.00 2.52 -12.12
C ILE A 141 13.93 3.56 -12.41
N ARG A 142 12.73 3.41 -11.83
CA ARG A 142 11.66 4.41 -12.01
C ARG A 142 12.07 5.79 -11.49
N LEU A 143 12.76 5.87 -10.35
CA LEU A 143 13.28 7.14 -9.84
C LEU A 143 14.30 7.78 -10.78
N PHE A 144 15.16 6.99 -11.42
CA PHE A 144 16.08 7.47 -12.46
C PHE A 144 15.33 8.01 -13.68
N GLU A 145 14.36 7.25 -14.20
CA GLU A 145 13.55 7.67 -15.36
C GLU A 145 12.74 8.95 -15.11
N MET A 146 12.41 9.23 -13.85
CA MET A 146 11.70 10.43 -13.42
C MET A 146 12.65 11.56 -12.99
N GLU A 147 13.96 11.40 -13.14
CA GLU A 147 15.00 12.38 -12.76
C GLU A 147 14.94 12.75 -11.25
N GLN A 148 14.50 11.82 -10.40
CA GLN A 148 14.32 12.05 -8.96
C GLN A 148 15.55 11.71 -8.11
N ILE A 149 16.63 11.23 -8.75
CA ILE A 149 17.89 10.88 -8.11
C ILE A 149 18.95 11.92 -8.47
N LYS A 150 19.61 12.49 -7.47
CA LYS A 150 20.74 13.42 -7.65
C LYS A 150 22.06 12.64 -7.75
N ASN A 151 23.05 13.21 -8.45
CA ASN A 151 24.39 12.61 -8.55
C ASN A 151 25.00 12.27 -7.19
N ASP A 152 24.86 13.16 -6.21
CA ASP A 152 25.37 12.92 -4.86
C ASP A 152 24.76 11.66 -4.21
N GLU A 153 23.47 11.38 -4.45
CA GLU A 153 22.76 10.20 -3.94
C GLU A 153 23.21 8.91 -4.66
N ILE A 154 23.62 9.01 -5.93
CA ILE A 154 24.22 7.90 -6.69
C ILE A 154 25.52 7.47 -6.03
N GLU A 155 26.41 8.44 -5.78
CA GLU A 155 27.74 8.19 -5.24
C GLU A 155 27.72 7.78 -3.76
N SER A 156 26.86 8.40 -2.94
CA SER A 156 26.84 8.16 -1.49
C SER A 156 26.04 6.94 -1.08
N ASP A 157 24.93 6.64 -1.76
CA ASP A 157 23.94 5.69 -1.25
C ASP A 157 23.76 4.48 -2.18
N ILE A 158 23.60 4.73 -3.49
CA ILE A 158 23.27 3.68 -4.47
C ILE A 158 24.48 2.81 -4.79
N ILE A 159 25.60 3.41 -5.20
CA ILE A 159 26.82 2.67 -5.58
C ILE A 159 27.32 1.78 -4.42
N PRO A 160 27.48 2.28 -3.17
CA PRO A 160 27.94 1.44 -2.08
C PRO A 160 27.00 0.26 -1.79
N SER A 161 25.69 0.47 -1.89
CA SER A 161 24.69 -0.58 -1.66
C SER A 161 24.70 -1.63 -2.76
N LEU A 162 24.98 -1.25 -4.00
CA LEU A 162 25.20 -2.19 -5.11
C LEU A 162 26.54 -2.95 -4.97
N CYS A 163 27.63 -2.29 -4.58
CA CYS A 163 28.93 -2.94 -4.40
C CYS A 163 28.96 -3.94 -3.24
N GLN A 164 28.11 -3.78 -2.22
CA GLN A 164 27.99 -4.77 -1.13
C GLN A 164 27.45 -6.13 -1.58
N LEU A 165 26.81 -6.20 -2.75
CA LEU A 165 26.37 -7.45 -3.37
C LEU A 165 27.55 -8.32 -3.83
N ASP A 166 28.75 -7.75 -3.89
CA ASP A 166 29.78 -8.19 -4.80
C ASP A 166 31.08 -8.57 -4.06
N ARG A 167 31.16 -9.81 -3.59
CA ARG A 167 32.46 -10.43 -3.25
C ARG A 167 33.13 -11.08 -4.48
N SER A 168 32.70 -10.76 -5.71
CA SER A 168 33.19 -11.38 -6.95
C SER A 168 32.88 -10.49 -8.16
N CYS A 169 33.58 -9.34 -8.25
CA CYS A 169 33.38 -8.24 -9.22
C CYS A 169 33.47 -8.60 -10.71
N ASP A 170 33.57 -9.88 -11.04
CA ASP A 170 33.70 -10.34 -12.42
C ASP A 170 32.36 -10.74 -13.08
N ASP A 171 31.30 -11.02 -12.31
CA ASP A 171 30.00 -11.46 -12.88
C ASP A 171 29.05 -10.29 -13.24
N PHE A 172 29.23 -9.10 -12.65
CA PHE A 172 28.42 -7.91 -12.97
C PHE A 172 28.75 -7.28 -14.34
N LYS A 173 29.78 -7.78 -15.04
CA LYS A 173 29.99 -7.43 -16.46
C LYS A 173 28.88 -7.94 -17.36
N ASN A 174 28.09 -8.92 -16.92
CA ASN A 174 26.99 -9.50 -17.70
C ASN A 174 25.59 -9.01 -17.33
N GLU A 175 25.44 -8.18 -16.28
CA GLU A 175 24.20 -7.46 -16.00
C GLU A 175 24.44 -5.97 -16.19
N SER A 176 24.39 -5.55 -17.45
CA SER A 176 24.55 -4.20 -18.02
C SER A 176 23.64 -3.09 -17.45
N ILE A 177 23.13 -3.23 -16.23
CA ILE A 177 22.27 -2.23 -15.56
C ILE A 177 23.08 -0.98 -15.18
N ILE A 178 24.39 -1.11 -14.90
CA ILE A 178 25.26 0.04 -14.59
C ILE A 178 25.61 0.87 -15.83
N VAL A 179 25.75 0.25 -17.01
CA VAL A 179 26.12 0.98 -18.24
C VAL A 179 24.94 1.76 -18.83
N GLY A 180 23.69 1.33 -18.56
CA GLY A 180 22.49 2.07 -18.97
C GLY A 180 22.21 3.34 -18.15
N ILE A 181 22.64 3.38 -16.88
CA ILE A 181 22.39 4.50 -15.96
C ILE A 181 23.40 5.65 -16.16
N ILE A 182 24.54 5.41 -16.82
CA ILE A 182 25.60 6.42 -17.03
C ILE A 182 25.46 7.18 -18.38
N HIS A 183 24.50 6.81 -19.25
CA HIS A 183 24.37 7.38 -20.60
C HIS A 183 22.98 7.95 -20.97
N ILE A 184 22.17 8.33 -19.99
CA ILE A 184 21.03 9.24 -20.19
C ILE A 184 21.30 10.47 -19.32
#